data_AF-A0A1Y2GRR0-F1
#
_entry.id   AF-A0A1Y2GRR0-F1
#
_cell.length_a   1.000
_cell.length_b   1.000
_cell.length_c   1.000
_cell.angle_alpha   90.00
_cell.angle_beta   90.00
_cell.angle_gamma   90.00
#
_symmetry.space_group_name_H-M   'P 1'
#
loop_
_entity.id
_entity.type
_entity.pdbx_description
1 polymer ?
#
loop_
_entity_poly.entity_id
_entity_poly.type
_entity_poly.pdbx_seq_one_letter_code
_entity_poly.pdbx_strand_id
1 'polypeptide(L)'
;MGARVAAANAAAEQKLRLQSQQILLQQQQLLLLQQQQQQQHQTQHQQQQQQQSQPLQQPQAQHASKHQPHSSSKAGRPKPPHSGRHSKGGQDSVRGHGEADQASSWSSSHGSPPNGPHRHYHKEDESDADAHPNEGGHGQRSALLEDFRNNKSNKKYELKDIAGSVVEFSSDQHGSRFIQQKLETASDEEKQMVFEEIMPHALQLMTDVFGNYVIQKFFEHGQQDQKTALAKQMEGHVLSLALQMYGCRVVQKGLEHVHTEQQAVLVKELDENVLRCVKDQNGNHVIQKAIECVPAEHIQFIINSFTGQVFSLATHPYGCRVIQRMFEHCADTKTPLMDELHKYIPNLVQDQYGNYVIQHILERGKPSEKALVVSKIFGQVLQLSKHKFASNVVEKCVAYGSKSDRQKLIEEVITTKPDGTSPLVLMMKDQFANYVVQKMLDVVDGPQRDVLVTKIKPHLPSLKKYTYGKHLISSMGLFFFFFFLHLFSDVKKKKKKKKKGNGSSTNLFLFSFFFF
;
A
#
# COMPACT_ATOMS: atom_id res chain seq x y z
N MET A 1 18.53 57.30 25.23
CA MET A 1 18.93 56.35 24.16
C MET A 1 18.38 54.94 24.39
N GLY A 2 18.43 54.38 25.61
CA GLY A 2 17.94 53.02 25.91
C GLY A 2 16.44 52.75 25.68
N ALA A 3 15.55 53.71 25.97
CA ALA A 3 14.10 53.53 25.77
C ALA A 3 13.69 53.41 24.29
N ARG A 4 14.40 54.09 23.37
CA ARG A 4 14.16 54.00 21.91
C ARG A 4 14.60 52.65 21.34
N VAL A 5 15.68 52.06 21.86
CA VAL A 5 16.17 50.73 21.44
C VAL A 5 15.23 49.62 21.94
N ALA A 6 14.71 49.75 23.17
CA ALA A 6 13.73 48.82 23.72
C ALA A 6 12.41 48.82 22.91
N ALA A 7 11.92 50.01 22.53
CA ALA A 7 10.73 50.14 21.69
C ALA A 7 10.93 49.56 20.28
N ALA A 8 12.10 49.77 19.67
CA ALA A 8 12.43 49.20 18.35
C ALA A 8 12.52 47.66 18.38
N ASN A 9 13.08 47.09 19.46
CA ASN A 9 13.15 45.64 19.63
C ASN A 9 11.76 45.02 19.87
N ALA A 10 10.91 45.66 20.68
CA ALA A 10 9.54 45.21 20.89
C ALA A 10 8.71 45.23 19.59
N ALA A 11 8.87 46.28 18.78
CA ALA A 11 8.22 46.36 17.47
C ALA A 11 8.72 45.29 16.49
N ALA A 12 10.01 44.96 16.51
CA ALA A 12 10.59 43.89 15.69
C ALA A 12 10.09 42.50 16.12
N GLU A 13 9.99 42.24 17.42
CA GLU A 13 9.44 41.00 17.96
C GLU A 13 7.95 40.83 17.63
N GLN A 14 7.17 41.91 17.72
CA GLN A 14 5.76 41.90 17.34
C GLN A 14 5.57 41.64 15.85
N LYS A 15 6.42 42.23 15.00
CA LYS A 15 6.43 41.98 13.55
C LYS A 15 6.79 40.53 13.22
N LEU A 16 7.75 39.95 13.93
CA LEU A 16 8.15 38.54 13.77
C LEU A 16 7.04 37.57 14.20
N ARG A 17 6.31 37.89 15.28
CA ARG A 17 5.15 37.10 15.74
C ARG A 17 4.01 37.11 14.73
N LEU A 18 3.67 38.29 14.21
CA LEU A 18 2.63 38.42 13.17
C LEU A 18 3.00 37.65 11.90
N GLN A 19 4.26 37.73 11.49
CA GLN A 19 4.75 36.99 10.32
C GLN A 19 4.74 35.47 10.55
N SER A 20 5.06 35.01 11.76
CA SER A 20 4.97 33.59 12.13
C SER A 20 3.52 33.09 12.14
N GLN A 21 2.58 33.88 12.63
CA GLN A 21 1.15 33.55 12.56
C GLN A 21 0.64 33.50 11.11
N GLN A 22 1.11 34.40 10.25
CA GLN A 22 0.72 34.43 8.84
C GLN A 22 1.23 33.20 8.07
N ILE A 23 2.45 32.75 8.36
CA ILE A 23 3.00 31.50 7.81
C ILE A 23 2.21 30.28 8.30
N LEU A 24 1.85 30.23 9.59
CA LEU A 24 1.04 29.14 10.14
C LEU A 24 -0.35 29.08 9.47
N LEU A 25 -0.97 30.23 9.24
CA LEU A 25 -2.25 30.32 8.54
C LEU A 25 -2.14 29.82 7.09
N GLN A 26 -1.05 30.18 6.40
CA GLN A 26 -0.80 29.74 5.03
C GLN A 26 -0.54 28.23 4.95
N GLN A 27 0.13 27.64 5.95
CA GLN A 27 0.29 26.19 6.06
C GLN A 27 -1.04 25.47 6.31
N GLN A 28 -1.91 26.00 7.17
CA GLN A 28 -3.25 25.45 7.36
C GLN A 28 -4.09 25.48 6.08
N GLN A 29 -4.03 26.58 5.31
CA GLN A 29 -4.74 26.66 4.04
C GLN A 29 -4.22 25.66 3.00
N LEU A 30 -2.91 25.45 2.92
CA LEU A 30 -2.30 24.44 2.04
C LEU A 30 -2.71 23.01 2.43
N LEU A 31 -2.77 22.72 3.73
CA LEU A 31 -3.21 21.41 4.23
C LEU A 31 -4.68 21.16 3.89
N LEU A 32 -5.54 22.17 4.04
CA LEU A 32 -6.95 22.09 3.69
C LEU A 32 -7.16 21.87 2.19
N LEU A 33 -6.38 22.56 1.35
CA LEU A 33 -6.41 22.37 -0.11
C LEU A 33 -5.96 20.97 -0.51
N GLN A 34 -4.94 20.42 0.17
CA GLN A 34 -4.48 19.05 -0.07
C GLN A 34 -5.53 18.01 0.33
N GLN A 35 -6.25 18.23 1.44
CA GLN A 35 -7.39 17.38 1.82
C GLN A 35 -8.52 17.43 0.79
N GLN A 36 -8.87 18.62 0.29
CA GLN A 36 -9.90 18.74 -0.76
C GLN A 36 -9.49 18.03 -2.06
N GLN A 37 -8.23 18.12 -2.47
CA GLN A 37 -7.74 17.41 -3.65
C GLN A 37 -7.76 15.89 -3.47
N GLN A 38 -7.41 15.40 -2.27
CA GLN A 38 -7.50 13.98 -1.94
C GLN A 38 -8.95 13.48 -1.93
N GLN A 39 -9.88 14.25 -1.38
CA GLN A 39 -11.32 13.91 -1.43
C GLN A 39 -11.83 13.89 -2.87
N GLN A 40 -11.48 14.88 -3.71
CA GLN A 40 -11.86 14.88 -5.13
C GLN A 40 -11.30 13.67 -5.89
N HIS A 41 -10.06 13.26 -5.61
CA HIS A 41 -9.48 12.04 -6.22
C HIS A 41 -10.19 10.77 -5.74
N GLN A 42 -10.57 10.69 -4.46
CA GLN A 42 -11.34 9.55 -3.94
C GLN A 42 -12.74 9.48 -4.55
N THR A 43 -13.44 10.62 -4.68
CA THR A 43 -14.77 10.67 -5.33
C THR A 43 -14.68 10.30 -6.81
N GLN A 44 -13.68 10.79 -7.55
CA GLN A 44 -13.47 10.41 -8.95
C GLN A 44 -13.15 8.91 -9.09
N HIS A 45 -12.36 8.36 -8.16
CA HIS A 45 -12.03 6.93 -8.19
C HIS A 45 -13.25 6.05 -7.90
N GLN A 46 -14.11 6.45 -6.95
CA GLN A 46 -15.40 5.78 -6.70
C GLN A 46 -16.34 5.87 -7.91
N GLN A 47 -16.43 7.03 -8.58
CA GLN A 47 -17.24 7.18 -9.80
C GLN A 47 -16.73 6.30 -10.95
N GLN A 48 -15.42 6.17 -11.12
CA GLN A 48 -14.85 5.25 -12.12
C GLN A 48 -15.11 3.78 -11.80
N GLN A 49 -15.05 3.40 -10.51
CA GLN A 49 -15.37 2.02 -10.10
C GLN A 49 -16.86 1.70 -10.31
N GLN A 50 -17.76 2.67 -10.09
CA GLN A 50 -19.19 2.51 -10.37
C GLN A 50 -19.51 2.43 -11.87
N GLN A 51 -18.78 3.15 -12.73
CA GLN A 51 -18.97 3.05 -14.18
C GLN A 51 -18.45 1.74 -14.78
N GLN A 52 -17.44 1.11 -14.17
CA GLN A 52 -16.93 -0.19 -14.60
C GLN A 52 -17.74 -1.39 -14.08
N SER A 53 -18.70 -1.17 -13.18
CA SER A 53 -19.57 -2.22 -12.62
C SER A 53 -20.99 -2.21 -13.19
N GLN A 54 -21.30 -1.38 -14.19
CA GLN A 54 -22.55 -1.52 -14.96
C GLN A 54 -22.43 -2.69 -15.96
N PRO A 55 -23.35 -3.67 -15.95
CA PRO A 55 -23.36 -4.72 -16.95
C PRO A 55 -23.71 -4.12 -18.32
N LEU A 56 -22.92 -4.50 -19.35
CA LEU A 56 -23.22 -4.23 -20.76
C LEU A 56 -24.64 -4.75 -21.08
N GLN A 57 -25.64 -3.87 -21.12
CA GLN A 57 -26.92 -4.18 -21.74
C GLN A 57 -26.68 -4.35 -23.25
N GLN A 58 -26.78 -5.59 -23.73
CA GLN A 58 -26.89 -5.87 -25.16
C GLN A 58 -28.08 -5.10 -25.73
N PRO A 59 -27.97 -4.44 -26.90
CA PRO A 59 -29.12 -3.83 -27.54
C PRO A 59 -30.10 -4.92 -27.95
N GLN A 60 -31.23 -5.02 -27.26
CA GLN A 60 -32.35 -5.84 -27.72
C GLN A 60 -32.90 -5.27 -29.03
N ALA A 61 -32.80 -6.04 -30.10
CA ALA A 61 -33.50 -5.78 -31.34
C ALA A 61 -35.01 -5.77 -31.08
N GLN A 62 -35.61 -4.59 -31.18
CA GLN A 62 -37.06 -4.42 -31.06
C GLN A 62 -37.75 -5.05 -32.28
N HIS A 63 -38.32 -6.25 -32.09
CA HIS A 63 -39.39 -6.76 -32.94
C HIS A 63 -40.65 -5.92 -32.69
N ALA A 64 -40.84 -4.87 -33.48
CA ALA A 64 -42.08 -4.11 -33.52
C ALA A 64 -43.09 -4.83 -34.44
N SER A 65 -43.98 -5.60 -33.84
CA SER A 65 -45.24 -6.02 -34.48
C SER A 65 -46.13 -4.78 -34.62
N LYS A 66 -46.34 -4.30 -35.84
CA LYS A 66 -47.30 -3.23 -36.15
C LYS A 66 -48.49 -3.81 -36.91
N HIS A 67 -49.61 -3.89 -36.21
CA HIS A 67 -50.94 -3.91 -36.80
C HIS A 67 -51.13 -2.69 -37.73
N GLN A 68 -51.57 -2.96 -38.96
CA GLN A 68 -52.17 -1.94 -39.85
C GLN A 68 -53.61 -1.64 -39.41
N PRO A 69 -54.10 -0.44 -39.74
CA PRO A 69 -55.38 -0.36 -40.42
C PRO A 69 -55.28 0.35 -41.78
N HIS A 70 -56.26 0.01 -42.62
CA HIS A 70 -56.49 0.43 -44.00
C HIS A 70 -56.26 1.91 -44.33
N SER A 71 -55.68 2.19 -45.51
CA SER A 71 -56.42 2.76 -46.66
C SER A 71 -55.51 3.18 -47.84
N SER A 72 -55.99 2.83 -49.04
CA SER A 72 -55.87 3.51 -50.34
C SER A 72 -54.50 3.93 -50.91
N SER A 73 -54.18 3.23 -52.02
CA SER A 73 -53.92 3.76 -53.38
C SER A 73 -52.50 3.65 -53.95
N LYS A 74 -52.45 2.95 -55.11
CA LYS A 74 -51.70 3.19 -56.37
C LYS A 74 -50.21 3.60 -56.25
N ALA A 75 -49.25 3.07 -57.01
CA ALA A 75 -49.20 2.13 -58.13
C ALA A 75 -47.71 1.81 -58.41
N GLY A 76 -47.42 0.73 -59.15
CA GLY A 76 -46.21 0.63 -59.97
C GLY A 76 -45.11 -0.32 -59.50
N ARG A 77 -45.15 -1.56 -60.02
CA ARG A 77 -43.97 -2.36 -60.42
C ARG A 77 -43.32 -1.72 -61.68
N PRO A 78 -42.11 -2.12 -62.16
CA PRO A 78 -41.46 -3.44 -62.01
C PRO A 78 -39.93 -3.46 -61.75
N LYS A 79 -39.43 -4.67 -61.45
CA LYS A 79 -38.02 -5.14 -61.48
C LYS A 79 -37.54 -5.40 -62.94
N PRO A 80 -36.40 -6.10 -63.18
CA PRO A 80 -34.96 -5.79 -63.10
C PRO A 80 -34.33 -5.92 -64.55
N PRO A 81 -33.01 -6.17 -64.86
CA PRO A 81 -32.22 -7.37 -64.48
C PRO A 81 -30.66 -7.22 -64.37
N HIS A 82 -30.05 -8.31 -63.88
CA HIS A 82 -28.69 -8.89 -64.05
C HIS A 82 -27.60 -8.18 -64.90
N SER A 83 -26.34 -8.24 -64.45
CA SER A 83 -25.34 -9.25 -64.91
C SER A 83 -23.86 -8.91 -64.59
N GLY A 84 -23.07 -9.98 -64.36
CA GLY A 84 -21.64 -10.10 -64.70
C GLY A 84 -20.60 -9.60 -63.69
N ARG A 85 -19.34 -10.06 -63.58
CA ARG A 85 -18.58 -11.31 -63.82
C ARG A 85 -17.08 -10.91 -63.80
N HIS A 86 -16.22 -11.62 -63.04
CA HIS A 86 -14.72 -11.71 -63.14
C HIS A 86 -13.90 -10.40 -62.94
N SER A 87 -12.60 -10.33 -62.58
CA SER A 87 -11.52 -11.24 -62.19
C SER A 87 -10.29 -10.40 -61.76
N LYS A 88 -9.41 -11.01 -60.94
CA LYS A 88 -7.93 -10.88 -60.86
C LYS A 88 -7.26 -9.58 -60.34
N GLY A 89 -6.48 -9.76 -59.27
CA GLY A 89 -5.01 -9.66 -59.35
C GLY A 89 -4.32 -8.52 -58.58
N GLY A 90 -3.29 -8.86 -57.78
CA GLY A 90 -2.11 -8.01 -57.61
C GLY A 90 -1.72 -7.59 -56.18
N GLN A 91 -0.76 -8.34 -55.61
CA GLN A 91 0.47 -7.92 -54.90
C GLN A 91 0.44 -7.05 -53.61
N ASP A 92 1.05 -7.64 -52.59
CA ASP A 92 2.10 -7.13 -51.69
C ASP A 92 2.03 -5.70 -51.15
N SER A 93 1.92 -5.58 -49.82
CA SER A 93 2.96 -4.94 -48.97
C SER A 93 2.63 -5.04 -47.49
N VAL A 94 3.58 -5.63 -46.75
CA VAL A 94 3.67 -5.65 -45.29
C VAL A 94 4.14 -4.28 -44.78
N ARG A 95 3.45 -3.70 -43.78
CA ARG A 95 4.06 -2.91 -42.67
C ARG A 95 3.02 -2.41 -41.65
N GLY A 96 3.18 -2.92 -40.41
CA GLY A 96 3.22 -2.14 -39.18
C GLY A 96 1.94 -1.43 -38.69
N HIS A 97 1.15 -2.12 -37.86
CA HIS A 97 0.28 -1.46 -36.89
C HIS A 97 1.05 -1.23 -35.58
N GLY A 98 1.15 0.04 -35.18
CA GLY A 98 1.50 0.43 -33.82
C GLY A 98 0.24 0.44 -32.96
N GLU A 99 0.25 -0.32 -31.87
CA GLU A 99 -0.73 -0.21 -30.79
C GLU A 99 -0.22 0.82 -29.76
N ALA A 100 -1.12 1.73 -29.38
CA ALA A 100 -0.90 2.73 -28.36
C ALA A 100 -1.46 2.21 -27.02
N ASP A 101 -0.56 1.96 -26.07
CA ASP A 101 -0.88 1.66 -24.68
C ASP A 101 -1.44 2.89 -23.95
N GLN A 102 -2.64 2.76 -23.39
CA GLN A 102 -3.17 3.66 -22.35
C GLN A 102 -2.88 3.07 -20.97
N ALA A 103 -1.81 3.54 -20.33
CA ALA A 103 -1.52 3.30 -18.92
C ALA A 103 -1.91 4.53 -18.09
N SER A 104 -2.85 4.35 -17.17
CA SER A 104 -3.34 5.37 -16.26
C SER A 104 -2.35 5.65 -15.11
N SER A 105 -2.17 6.94 -14.83
CA SER A 105 -1.18 7.52 -13.94
C SER A 105 -1.58 7.42 -12.46
N TRP A 106 -0.81 6.68 -11.65
CA TRP A 106 -0.77 6.85 -10.19
C TRP A 106 0.45 7.68 -9.79
N SER A 107 0.22 8.88 -9.26
CA SER A 107 1.24 9.75 -8.67
C SER A 107 1.34 9.49 -7.17
N SER A 108 2.52 9.11 -6.68
CA SER A 108 2.81 8.96 -5.25
C SER A 108 3.94 9.89 -4.85
N SER A 109 3.64 10.84 -3.96
CA SER A 109 4.59 11.67 -3.23
C SER A 109 5.04 10.98 -1.94
N HIS A 110 6.34 11.02 -1.67
CA HIS A 110 7.06 10.32 -0.62
C HIS A 110 6.79 10.83 0.81
N GLY A 111 6.80 9.89 1.77
CA GLY A 111 6.93 10.12 3.22
C GLY A 111 7.22 8.78 3.94
N SER A 112 8.23 8.79 4.82
CA SER A 112 8.84 7.74 5.67
C SER A 112 7.94 6.64 6.30
N PRO A 113 8.52 5.51 6.78
CA PRO A 113 7.88 4.19 6.83
C PRO A 113 6.91 4.05 8.01
N PRO A 114 5.86 3.20 7.91
CA PRO A 114 5.08 2.87 9.09
C PRO A 114 5.73 1.72 9.87
N ASN A 115 5.83 1.93 11.18
CA ASN A 115 5.87 0.87 12.18
C ASN A 115 4.64 -0.05 12.02
N GLY A 116 4.80 -1.30 12.47
CA GLY A 116 3.78 -2.37 12.37
C GLY A 116 2.40 -2.01 12.93
N PRO A 117 1.38 -2.86 12.69
CA PRO A 117 0.01 -2.49 13.02
C PRO A 117 -0.23 -2.66 14.52
N HIS A 118 -0.06 -1.57 15.29
CA HIS A 118 -0.85 -1.37 16.50
C HIS A 118 -2.25 -0.93 16.08
N ARG A 119 -3.20 -1.87 16.14
CA ARG A 119 -4.61 -1.63 15.89
C ARG A 119 -5.21 -0.98 17.14
N HIS A 120 -5.34 0.34 17.17
CA HIS A 120 -6.19 1.02 18.13
C HIS A 120 -7.65 0.76 17.75
N TYR A 121 -8.40 0.13 18.67
CA TYR A 121 -9.85 0.09 18.68
C TYR A 121 -10.40 1.53 18.57
N HIS A 122 -11.11 1.83 17.47
CA HIS A 122 -12.06 2.95 17.48
C HIS A 122 -13.43 2.38 17.89
N LYS A 123 -13.94 2.90 19.02
CA LYS A 123 -15.36 2.93 19.33
C LYS A 123 -16.08 3.65 18.18
N GLU A 124 -17.00 2.98 17.52
CA GLU A 124 -18.04 3.63 16.75
C GLU A 124 -19.15 3.99 17.74
N ASP A 125 -19.28 5.29 18.02
CA ASP A 125 -20.51 5.86 18.55
C ASP A 125 -21.57 5.88 17.43
N GLU A 126 -22.81 5.80 17.89
CA GLU A 126 -24.06 5.56 17.18
C GLU A 126 -24.41 6.59 16.08
N SER A 127 -25.39 6.17 15.27
CA SER A 127 -26.13 6.90 14.24
C SER A 127 -25.46 7.04 12.87
N ASP A 128 -25.79 6.12 11.96
CA ASP A 128 -26.50 6.52 10.74
C ASP A 128 -27.17 5.32 10.07
N ALA A 129 -28.47 5.48 9.82
CA ALA A 129 -29.27 4.57 9.04
C ALA A 129 -29.09 4.93 7.57
N ASP A 130 -28.36 4.10 6.82
CA ASP A 130 -28.36 4.19 5.36
C ASP A 130 -28.59 2.83 4.71
N ALA A 131 -29.64 2.82 3.90
CA ALA A 131 -30.17 1.69 3.17
C ALA A 131 -29.31 1.40 1.93
N HIS A 132 -28.84 0.17 1.81
CA HIS A 132 -28.38 -0.37 0.53
C HIS A 132 -29.34 -1.45 0.02
N PRO A 133 -29.51 -1.57 -1.32
CA PRO A 133 -30.60 -2.34 -1.91
C PRO A 133 -30.36 -3.84 -1.76
N ASN A 134 -31.46 -4.50 -1.47
CA ASN A 134 -31.63 -5.92 -1.25
C ASN A 134 -31.47 -6.72 -2.57
N GLU A 135 -30.40 -7.49 -2.73
CA GLU A 135 -30.38 -8.61 -3.68
C GLU A 135 -29.56 -9.80 -3.14
N GLY A 136 -30.21 -10.97 -3.08
CA GLY A 136 -29.54 -12.27 -2.97
C GLY A 136 -30.07 -13.24 -1.91
N GLY A 137 -31.30 -13.75 -2.09
CA GLY A 137 -31.69 -15.06 -1.52
C GLY A 137 -32.44 -15.05 -0.18
N HIS A 138 -33.65 -14.46 -0.10
CA HIS A 138 -34.50 -14.68 1.07
C HIS A 138 -35.29 -15.97 0.94
N GLY A 139 -34.74 -17.05 1.51
CA GLY A 139 -35.59 -17.93 2.28
C GLY A 139 -36.37 -17.08 3.30
N GLN A 140 -37.65 -17.36 3.49
CA GLN A 140 -38.50 -16.56 4.37
C GLN A 140 -37.88 -16.57 5.78
N ARG A 141 -37.39 -15.40 6.24
CA ARG A 141 -36.77 -15.26 7.56
C ARG A 141 -37.74 -15.73 8.65
N SER A 142 -37.21 -16.34 9.71
CA SER A 142 -38.02 -16.74 10.84
C SER A 142 -38.65 -15.53 11.53
N ALA A 143 -39.80 -15.75 12.17
CA ALA A 143 -40.46 -14.71 12.96
C ALA A 143 -39.54 -14.18 14.08
N LEU A 144 -38.65 -15.03 14.61
CA LEU A 144 -37.66 -14.66 15.61
C LEU A 144 -36.63 -13.69 15.06
N LEU A 145 -36.04 -13.98 13.90
CA LEU A 145 -35.06 -13.09 13.27
C LEU A 145 -35.69 -11.76 12.84
N GLU A 146 -36.93 -11.77 12.36
CA GLU A 146 -37.67 -10.54 12.04
C GLU A 146 -38.01 -9.71 13.29
N ASP A 147 -38.38 -10.34 14.41
CA ASP A 147 -38.59 -9.60 15.67
C ASP A 147 -37.28 -8.99 16.19
N PHE A 148 -36.19 -9.74 16.15
CA PHE A 148 -34.86 -9.29 16.53
C PHE A 148 -34.41 -8.06 15.72
N ARG A 149 -34.51 -8.11 14.39
CA ARG A 149 -34.09 -7.02 13.50
C ARG A 149 -34.88 -5.74 13.71
N ASN A 150 -36.19 -5.88 13.89
CA ASN A 150 -37.09 -4.73 14.04
C ASN A 150 -37.17 -4.23 15.49
N ASN A 151 -36.61 -4.99 16.45
CA ASN A 151 -36.67 -4.76 17.89
C ASN A 151 -38.08 -4.36 18.38
N LYS A 152 -39.14 -4.98 17.84
CA LYS A 152 -40.53 -4.58 18.11
C LYS A 152 -40.90 -4.78 19.58
N SER A 153 -40.23 -5.71 20.26
CA SER A 153 -40.44 -6.07 21.66
C SER A 153 -39.58 -5.27 22.64
N ASN A 154 -38.67 -4.40 22.17
CA ASN A 154 -37.65 -3.71 22.98
C ASN A 154 -36.87 -4.67 23.91
N LYS A 155 -36.74 -5.94 23.47
CA LYS A 155 -36.16 -7.02 24.24
C LYS A 155 -34.64 -6.92 24.17
N LYS A 156 -33.97 -7.07 25.33
CA LYS A 156 -32.52 -7.28 25.36
C LYS A 156 -32.22 -8.75 25.10
N TYR A 157 -31.78 -9.06 23.89
CA TYR A 157 -31.45 -10.42 23.46
C TYR A 157 -30.13 -10.92 24.07
N GLU A 158 -30.12 -12.18 24.48
CA GLU A 158 -28.95 -12.97 24.89
C GLU A 158 -28.79 -14.22 23.98
N LEU A 159 -27.65 -14.91 24.02
CA LEU A 159 -27.40 -16.04 23.09
C LEU A 159 -28.44 -17.16 23.25
N LYS A 160 -28.86 -17.45 24.48
CA LYS A 160 -29.91 -18.43 24.75
C LYS A 160 -31.27 -18.11 24.11
N ASP A 161 -31.54 -16.84 23.80
CA ASP A 161 -32.80 -16.43 23.17
C ASP A 161 -32.88 -16.80 21.69
N ILE A 162 -31.75 -17.14 21.07
CA ILE A 162 -31.65 -17.51 19.65
C ILE A 162 -31.34 -19.00 19.45
N ALA A 163 -31.39 -19.79 20.52
CA ALA A 163 -31.19 -21.23 20.46
C ALA A 163 -32.17 -21.88 19.47
N GLY A 164 -31.65 -22.78 18.64
CA GLY A 164 -32.33 -23.42 17.50
C GLY A 164 -32.37 -22.56 16.23
N SER A 165 -31.85 -21.33 16.26
CA SER A 165 -31.81 -20.40 15.11
C SER A 165 -30.42 -19.78 14.92
N VAL A 166 -29.38 -20.31 15.55
CA VAL A 166 -28.03 -19.72 15.52
C VAL A 166 -27.45 -19.68 14.11
N VAL A 167 -27.69 -20.72 13.29
CA VAL A 167 -27.21 -20.78 11.90
C VAL A 167 -27.88 -19.72 11.03
N GLU A 168 -29.19 -19.50 11.21
CA GLU A 168 -29.94 -18.45 10.50
C GLU A 168 -29.42 -17.07 10.89
N PHE A 169 -29.26 -16.81 12.19
CA PHE A 169 -28.70 -15.56 12.69
C PHE A 169 -27.27 -15.34 12.20
N SER A 170 -26.44 -16.39 12.15
CA SER A 170 -25.06 -16.30 11.66
C SER A 170 -25.00 -15.90 10.18
N SER A 171 -26.02 -16.26 9.39
CA SER A 171 -26.13 -15.92 7.96
C SER A 171 -26.88 -14.61 7.72
N ASP A 172 -27.27 -13.88 8.77
CA ASP A 172 -27.87 -12.56 8.71
C ASP A 172 -26.88 -11.49 9.16
N GLN A 173 -26.93 -10.30 8.54
CA GLN A 173 -26.02 -9.21 8.85
C GLN A 173 -26.10 -8.75 10.32
N HIS A 174 -27.31 -8.58 10.86
CA HIS A 174 -27.51 -8.10 12.23
C HIS A 174 -27.35 -9.26 13.22
N GLY A 175 -27.88 -10.44 12.87
CA GLY A 175 -27.74 -11.65 13.68
C GLY A 175 -26.28 -12.04 13.90
N SER A 176 -25.47 -12.03 12.84
CA SER A 176 -24.04 -12.36 12.91
C SER A 176 -23.28 -11.37 13.79
N ARG A 177 -23.52 -10.06 13.62
CA ARG A 177 -22.91 -9.02 14.47
C ARG A 177 -23.26 -9.21 15.95
N PHE A 178 -24.52 -9.55 16.24
CA PHE A 178 -24.97 -9.83 17.59
C PHE A 178 -24.23 -11.04 18.20
N ILE A 179 -24.15 -12.15 17.46
CA ILE A 179 -23.42 -13.35 17.92
C ILE A 179 -21.96 -13.02 18.17
N GLN A 180 -21.29 -12.31 17.25
CA GLN A 180 -19.89 -11.93 17.39
C GLN A 180 -19.63 -11.12 18.66
N GLN A 181 -20.46 -10.11 18.95
CA GLN A 181 -20.34 -9.28 20.14
C GLN A 181 -20.55 -10.09 21.43
N LYS A 182 -21.55 -10.96 21.44
CA LYS A 182 -21.86 -11.79 22.62
C LYS A 182 -20.78 -12.83 22.90
N LEU A 183 -20.20 -13.45 21.87
CA LEU A 183 -19.14 -14.46 22.03
C LEU A 183 -17.89 -13.95 22.76
N GLU A 184 -17.61 -12.65 22.74
CA GLU A 184 -16.45 -12.07 23.44
C GLU A 184 -16.57 -12.16 24.97
N THR A 185 -17.80 -12.11 25.50
CA THR A 185 -18.08 -12.10 26.94
C THR A 185 -18.95 -13.26 27.42
N ALA A 186 -19.37 -14.14 26.51
CA ALA A 186 -20.21 -15.29 26.80
C ALA A 186 -19.52 -16.30 27.72
N SER A 187 -20.32 -17.00 28.54
CA SER A 187 -19.81 -18.13 29.32
C SER A 187 -19.44 -19.32 28.43
N ASP A 188 -18.70 -20.28 28.97
CA ASP A 188 -18.31 -21.47 28.20
C ASP A 188 -19.53 -22.31 27.82
N GLU A 189 -20.58 -22.34 28.64
CA GLU A 189 -21.85 -23.01 28.36
C GLU A 189 -22.61 -22.34 27.21
N GLU A 190 -22.65 -21.00 27.18
CA GLU A 190 -23.29 -20.26 26.10
C GLU A 190 -22.54 -20.45 24.78
N LYS A 191 -21.21 -20.40 24.80
CA LYS A 191 -20.37 -20.70 23.63
C LYS A 191 -20.59 -22.13 23.15
N GLN A 192 -20.69 -23.10 24.06
CA GLN A 192 -20.93 -24.50 23.72
C GLN A 192 -22.28 -24.69 23.03
N MET A 193 -23.35 -24.06 23.52
CA MET A 193 -24.67 -24.10 22.89
C MET A 193 -24.63 -23.54 21.45
N VAL A 194 -24.01 -22.37 21.26
CA VAL A 194 -23.84 -21.79 19.92
C VAL A 194 -22.99 -22.71 19.03
N PHE A 195 -21.93 -23.30 19.58
CA PHE A 195 -21.01 -24.18 18.86
C PHE A 195 -21.71 -25.42 18.33
N GLU A 196 -22.54 -26.08 19.14
CA GLU A 196 -23.27 -27.30 18.78
C GLU A 196 -24.19 -27.08 17.57
N GLU A 197 -24.80 -25.89 17.46
CA GLU A 197 -25.66 -25.55 16.33
C GLU A 197 -24.87 -25.23 15.06
N ILE A 198 -23.75 -24.50 15.16
CA ILE A 198 -22.99 -24.10 13.96
C ILE A 198 -22.09 -25.21 13.43
N MET A 199 -21.64 -26.13 14.26
CA MET A 199 -20.60 -27.11 13.90
C MET A 199 -21.00 -27.97 12.68
N PRO A 200 -22.23 -28.52 12.57
CA PRO A 200 -22.67 -29.27 11.39
C PRO A 200 -22.71 -28.42 10.10
N HIS A 201 -22.82 -27.09 10.24
CA HIS A 201 -22.94 -26.13 9.15
C HIS A 201 -21.65 -25.30 8.95
N ALA A 202 -20.56 -25.67 9.63
CA ALA A 202 -19.39 -24.81 9.71
C ALA A 202 -18.79 -24.50 8.33
N LEU A 203 -18.66 -25.48 7.43
CA LEU A 203 -18.14 -25.24 6.07
C LEU A 203 -19.00 -24.24 5.27
N GLN A 204 -20.32 -24.33 5.39
CA GLN A 204 -21.23 -23.37 4.76
C GLN A 204 -20.95 -21.97 5.32
N LEU A 205 -20.94 -21.83 6.65
CA LEU A 205 -20.71 -20.56 7.33
C LEU A 205 -19.32 -19.98 7.04
N MET A 206 -18.28 -20.80 6.88
CA MET A 206 -16.93 -20.35 6.53
C MET A 206 -16.89 -19.59 5.20
N THR A 207 -17.79 -19.93 4.28
CA THR A 207 -17.90 -19.31 2.96
C THR A 207 -19.04 -18.30 2.84
N ASP A 208 -19.80 -18.10 3.91
CA ASP A 208 -20.90 -17.14 3.96
C ASP A 208 -20.39 -15.71 4.21
N VAL A 209 -21.05 -14.71 3.63
CA VAL A 209 -20.67 -13.28 3.74
C VAL A 209 -20.72 -12.74 5.18
N PHE A 210 -21.58 -13.29 6.03
CA PHE A 210 -21.73 -12.91 7.43
C PHE A 210 -21.30 -14.04 8.39
N GLY A 211 -21.57 -15.30 8.04
CA GLY A 211 -21.27 -16.46 8.88
C GLY A 211 -19.79 -16.67 9.13
N ASN A 212 -18.92 -16.26 8.20
CA ASN A 212 -17.47 -16.44 8.31
C ASN A 212 -16.90 -15.73 9.55
N TYR A 213 -17.52 -14.63 9.98
CA TYR A 213 -17.10 -13.89 11.17
C TYR A 213 -17.43 -14.64 12.47
N VAL A 214 -18.54 -15.38 12.51
CA VAL A 214 -18.90 -16.22 13.67
C VAL A 214 -17.88 -17.35 13.83
N ILE A 215 -17.51 -18.02 12.73
CA ILE A 215 -16.46 -19.06 12.76
C ILE A 215 -15.11 -18.48 13.20
N GLN A 216 -14.74 -17.30 12.70
CA GLN A 216 -13.52 -16.61 13.14
C GLN A 216 -13.55 -16.31 14.66
N LYS A 217 -14.69 -15.89 15.21
CA LYS A 217 -14.83 -15.63 16.64
C LYS A 217 -14.65 -16.88 17.50
N PHE A 218 -15.03 -18.06 17.01
CA PHE A 218 -14.72 -19.31 17.70
C PHE A 218 -13.23 -19.67 17.67
N PHE A 219 -12.50 -19.36 16.60
CA PHE A 219 -11.04 -19.48 16.63
C PHE A 219 -10.39 -18.51 17.63
N GLU A 220 -10.92 -17.30 17.79
CA GLU A 220 -10.39 -16.30 18.75
C GLU A 220 -10.74 -16.67 20.20
N HIS A 221 -12.01 -16.92 20.50
CA HIS A 221 -12.56 -16.97 21.86
C HIS A 221 -13.13 -18.32 22.29
N GLY A 222 -13.21 -19.29 21.37
CA GLY A 222 -13.68 -20.64 21.66
C GLY A 222 -12.66 -21.43 22.49
N GLN A 223 -13.14 -22.51 23.09
CA GLN A 223 -12.28 -23.45 23.81
C GLN A 223 -11.37 -24.22 22.84
N GLN A 224 -10.24 -24.74 23.33
CA GLN A 224 -9.27 -25.40 22.46
C GLN A 224 -9.85 -26.60 21.70
N ASP A 225 -10.78 -27.35 22.31
CA ASP A 225 -11.47 -28.46 21.67
C ASP A 225 -12.39 -28.00 20.54
N GLN A 226 -13.03 -26.83 20.68
CA GLN A 226 -13.86 -26.21 19.64
C GLN A 226 -13.00 -25.75 18.45
N LYS A 227 -11.84 -25.14 18.72
CA LYS A 227 -10.86 -24.76 17.67
C LYS A 227 -10.36 -25.99 16.93
N THR A 228 -10.06 -27.05 17.67
CA THR A 228 -9.62 -28.35 17.14
C THR A 228 -10.68 -28.96 16.24
N ALA A 229 -11.95 -28.97 16.67
CA ALA A 229 -13.06 -29.48 15.87
C ALA A 229 -13.27 -28.65 14.60
N LEU A 230 -13.23 -27.31 14.67
CA LEU A 230 -13.32 -26.46 13.47
C LEU A 230 -12.17 -26.69 12.50
N ALA A 231 -10.93 -26.82 13.00
CA ALA A 231 -9.78 -27.16 12.18
C ALA A 231 -9.98 -28.52 11.50
N LYS A 232 -10.48 -29.52 12.24
CA LYS A 232 -10.79 -30.85 11.70
C LYS A 232 -11.82 -30.79 10.57
N GLN A 233 -12.81 -29.90 10.70
CA GLN A 233 -13.84 -29.71 9.67
C GLN A 233 -13.31 -29.04 8.40
N MET A 234 -12.21 -28.28 8.50
CA MET A 234 -11.55 -27.69 7.32
C MET A 234 -10.72 -28.71 6.54
N GLU A 235 -10.36 -29.84 7.15
CA GLU A 235 -9.56 -30.87 6.48
C GLU A 235 -10.29 -31.41 5.23
N GLY A 236 -9.56 -31.54 4.12
CA GLY A 236 -10.06 -31.86 2.79
C GLY A 236 -10.63 -30.66 2.02
N HIS A 237 -10.73 -29.50 2.65
CA HIS A 237 -11.35 -28.29 2.08
C HIS A 237 -10.43 -27.07 2.10
N VAL A 238 -9.19 -27.17 2.60
CA VAL A 238 -8.33 -25.99 2.85
C VAL A 238 -8.02 -25.25 1.56
N LEU A 239 -7.71 -25.95 0.46
CA LEU A 239 -7.45 -25.31 -0.83
C LEU A 239 -8.67 -24.54 -1.34
N SER A 240 -9.86 -25.13 -1.25
CA SER A 240 -11.11 -24.48 -1.68
C SER A 240 -11.40 -23.23 -0.84
N LEU A 241 -11.24 -23.33 0.48
CA LEU A 241 -11.42 -22.22 1.39
C LEU A 241 -10.39 -21.11 1.14
N ALA A 242 -9.12 -21.46 0.91
CA ALA A 242 -8.04 -20.50 0.68
C ALA A 242 -8.25 -19.63 -0.57
N LEU A 243 -8.89 -20.18 -1.61
CA LEU A 243 -9.20 -19.47 -2.85
C LEU A 243 -10.53 -18.72 -2.79
N GLN A 244 -11.33 -18.90 -1.73
CA GLN A 244 -12.63 -18.27 -1.55
C GLN A 244 -12.52 -16.97 -0.73
N MET A 245 -13.29 -15.95 -1.10
CA MET A 245 -13.17 -14.58 -0.57
C MET A 245 -13.35 -14.47 0.96
N TYR A 246 -14.25 -15.26 1.55
CA TYR A 246 -14.53 -15.30 2.98
C TYR A 246 -13.80 -16.46 3.67
N GLY A 247 -13.76 -17.64 3.03
CA GLY A 247 -13.07 -18.83 3.50
C GLY A 247 -11.59 -18.58 3.77
N CYS A 248 -10.92 -17.76 2.94
CA CYS A 248 -9.52 -17.44 3.15
C CYS A 248 -9.29 -16.71 4.48
N ARG A 249 -10.26 -15.92 4.95
CA ARG A 249 -10.21 -15.23 6.25
C ARG A 249 -10.29 -16.22 7.40
N VAL A 250 -11.17 -17.22 7.26
CA VAL A 250 -11.27 -18.29 8.25
C VAL A 250 -10.00 -19.11 8.29
N VAL A 251 -9.44 -19.51 7.15
CA VAL A 251 -8.17 -20.28 7.11
C VAL A 251 -7.05 -19.50 7.80
N GLN A 252 -6.91 -18.20 7.50
CA GLN A 252 -5.93 -17.35 8.17
C GLN A 252 -6.16 -17.32 9.69
N LYS A 253 -7.41 -17.17 10.13
CA LYS A 253 -7.74 -17.11 11.56
C LYS A 253 -7.49 -18.43 12.28
N GLY A 254 -7.78 -19.56 11.61
CA GLY A 254 -7.46 -20.90 12.08
C GLY A 254 -5.97 -21.05 12.32
N LEU A 255 -5.14 -20.72 11.32
CA LEU A 255 -3.67 -20.79 11.43
C LEU A 255 -3.11 -19.95 12.59
N GLU A 256 -3.77 -18.86 12.99
CA GLU A 256 -3.34 -18.02 14.12
C GLU A 256 -3.61 -18.64 15.50
N HIS A 257 -4.59 -19.55 15.63
CA HIS A 257 -5.14 -19.95 16.94
C HIS A 257 -5.17 -21.46 17.20
N VAL A 258 -4.91 -22.29 16.20
CA VAL A 258 -4.80 -23.75 16.34
C VAL A 258 -3.37 -24.16 16.73
N HIS A 259 -3.19 -25.37 17.25
CA HIS A 259 -1.86 -25.87 17.61
C HIS A 259 -1.00 -26.17 16.37
N THR A 260 0.31 -26.22 16.56
CA THR A 260 1.30 -26.45 15.49
C THR A 260 1.00 -27.70 14.67
N GLU A 261 0.59 -28.80 15.31
CA GLU A 261 0.25 -30.04 14.63
C GLU A 261 -0.94 -29.86 13.67
N GLN A 262 -1.93 -29.07 14.08
CA GLN A 262 -3.11 -28.75 13.28
C GLN A 262 -2.74 -27.79 12.15
N GLN A 263 -1.93 -26.77 12.43
CA GLN A 263 -1.40 -25.88 11.40
C GLN A 263 -0.70 -26.69 10.30
N ALA A 264 0.17 -27.63 10.68
CA ALA A 264 0.91 -28.48 9.76
C ALA A 264 -0.01 -29.31 8.86
N VAL A 265 -1.05 -29.93 9.43
CA VAL A 265 -2.07 -30.67 8.67
C VAL A 265 -2.78 -29.76 7.67
N LEU A 266 -3.26 -28.60 8.12
CA LEU A 266 -4.01 -27.67 7.26
C LEU A 266 -3.16 -27.14 6.10
N VAL A 267 -1.92 -26.69 6.38
CA VAL A 267 -1.08 -26.16 5.30
C VAL A 267 -0.62 -27.24 4.33
N LYS A 268 -0.51 -28.49 4.77
CA LYS A 268 -0.09 -29.60 3.91
C LYS A 268 -1.05 -29.84 2.73
N GLU A 269 -2.33 -29.51 2.87
CA GLU A 269 -3.30 -29.58 1.76
C GLU A 269 -3.05 -28.56 0.63
N LEU A 270 -2.24 -27.54 0.90
CA LEU A 270 -1.84 -26.56 -0.13
C LEU A 270 -0.64 -27.05 -0.94
N ASP A 271 -0.07 -28.20 -0.60
CA ASP A 271 1.00 -28.82 -1.38
C ASP A 271 0.53 -29.05 -2.83
N GLU A 272 1.48 -28.99 -3.76
CA GLU A 272 1.24 -28.99 -5.22
C GLU A 272 0.44 -27.79 -5.77
N ASN A 273 -0.23 -27.00 -4.93
CA ASN A 273 -1.06 -25.85 -5.31
C ASN A 273 -0.48 -24.51 -4.84
N VAL A 274 0.72 -24.50 -4.27
CA VAL A 274 1.37 -23.31 -3.70
C VAL A 274 1.39 -22.13 -4.69
N LEU A 275 1.88 -22.34 -5.92
CA LEU A 275 2.00 -21.27 -6.91
C LEU A 275 0.63 -20.74 -7.37
N ARG A 276 -0.40 -21.60 -7.40
CA ARG A 276 -1.78 -21.20 -7.67
C ARG A 276 -2.28 -20.29 -6.57
N CYS A 277 -2.09 -20.68 -5.30
CA CYS A 277 -2.49 -19.87 -4.15
C CYS A 277 -1.75 -18.52 -4.12
N VAL A 278 -0.43 -18.50 -4.37
CA VAL A 278 0.36 -17.26 -4.40
C VAL A 278 -0.12 -16.25 -5.45
N LYS A 279 -0.60 -16.73 -6.60
CA LYS A 279 -1.09 -15.89 -7.69
C LYS A 279 -2.58 -15.55 -7.57
N ASP A 280 -3.28 -16.12 -6.60
CA ASP A 280 -4.69 -15.86 -6.34
C ASP A 280 -4.90 -14.64 -5.42
N GLN A 281 -5.98 -13.88 -5.65
CA GLN A 281 -6.31 -12.68 -4.87
C GLN A 281 -6.63 -12.96 -3.39
N ASN A 282 -7.08 -14.18 -3.06
CA ASN A 282 -7.39 -14.63 -1.70
C ASN A 282 -6.28 -15.53 -1.16
N GLY A 283 -5.85 -16.52 -1.96
CA GLY A 283 -4.89 -17.55 -1.56
C GLY A 283 -3.52 -16.98 -1.16
N ASN A 284 -3.11 -15.85 -1.73
CA ASN A 284 -1.83 -15.23 -1.38
C ASN A 284 -1.77 -14.83 0.11
N HIS A 285 -2.92 -14.48 0.70
CA HIS A 285 -3.00 -14.12 2.11
C HIS A 285 -2.86 -15.36 3.01
N VAL A 286 -3.38 -16.50 2.58
CA VAL A 286 -3.20 -17.78 3.29
C VAL A 286 -1.74 -18.24 3.24
N ILE A 287 -1.08 -18.14 2.10
CA ILE A 287 0.36 -18.50 2.01
C ILE A 287 1.23 -17.56 2.86
N GLN A 288 0.94 -16.25 2.88
CA GLN A 288 1.62 -15.32 3.78
C GLN A 288 1.41 -15.74 5.25
N LYS A 289 0.18 -16.05 5.63
CA LYS A 289 -0.14 -16.46 7.00
C LYS A 289 0.53 -17.77 7.38
N ALA A 290 0.60 -18.73 6.46
CA ALA A 290 1.34 -19.97 6.67
C ALA A 290 2.83 -19.70 6.95
N ILE A 291 3.46 -18.81 6.18
CA ILE A 291 4.86 -18.41 6.39
C ILE A 291 5.08 -17.69 7.73
N GLU A 292 4.11 -16.88 8.17
CA GLU A 292 4.19 -16.12 9.42
C GLU A 292 4.01 -17.00 10.67
N CYS A 293 3.07 -17.95 10.62
CA CYS A 293 2.58 -18.66 11.81
C CYS A 293 3.12 -20.09 11.94
N VAL A 294 3.51 -20.74 10.85
CA VAL A 294 3.85 -22.17 10.85
C VAL A 294 5.37 -22.34 10.86
N PRO A 295 5.93 -23.20 11.73
CA PRO A 295 7.36 -23.50 11.74
C PRO A 295 7.90 -23.90 10.36
N ALA A 296 9.11 -23.44 10.04
CA ALA A 296 9.73 -23.60 8.72
C ALA A 296 9.81 -25.07 8.25
N GLU A 297 9.97 -26.01 9.19
CA GLU A 297 10.01 -27.45 8.92
C GLU A 297 8.72 -28.01 8.29
N HIS A 298 7.57 -27.42 8.58
CA HIS A 298 6.28 -27.85 8.02
C HIS A 298 5.93 -27.17 6.69
N ILE A 299 6.60 -26.07 6.34
CA ILE A 299 6.34 -25.29 5.12
C ILE A 299 7.44 -25.43 4.06
N GLN A 300 8.35 -26.41 4.20
CA GLN A 300 9.45 -26.60 3.25
C GLN A 300 8.97 -26.81 1.80
N PHE A 301 7.80 -27.41 1.59
CA PHE A 301 7.20 -27.56 0.26
C PHE A 301 6.83 -26.21 -0.39
N ILE A 302 6.44 -25.20 0.41
CA ILE A 302 6.20 -23.82 -0.04
C ILE A 302 7.52 -23.22 -0.53
N ILE A 303 8.58 -23.37 0.26
CA ILE A 303 9.93 -22.87 -0.07
C ILE A 303 10.44 -23.51 -1.37
N ASN A 304 10.32 -24.83 -1.47
CA ASN A 304 10.76 -25.59 -2.64
C ASN A 304 10.03 -25.12 -3.91
N SER A 305 8.72 -24.83 -3.80
CA SER A 305 7.90 -24.34 -4.91
C SER A 305 8.35 -22.98 -5.47
N PHE A 306 9.13 -22.20 -4.73
CA PHE A 306 9.63 -20.89 -5.18
C PHE A 306 10.95 -20.97 -5.94
N THR A 307 11.65 -22.11 -5.87
CA THR A 307 12.91 -22.30 -6.57
C THR A 307 12.69 -22.25 -8.08
N GLY A 308 13.46 -21.41 -8.78
CA GLY A 308 13.32 -21.14 -10.21
C GLY A 308 12.15 -20.21 -10.55
N GLN A 309 11.40 -19.70 -9.56
CA GLN A 309 10.24 -18.83 -9.75
C GLN A 309 10.43 -17.46 -9.09
N VAL A 310 11.57 -17.19 -8.44
CA VAL A 310 11.74 -16.02 -7.58
C VAL A 310 11.53 -14.73 -8.36
N PHE A 311 12.06 -14.63 -9.57
CA PHE A 311 11.84 -13.45 -10.41
C PHE A 311 10.36 -13.24 -10.74
N SER A 312 9.69 -14.29 -11.25
CA SER A 312 8.27 -14.21 -11.62
C SER A 312 7.38 -13.83 -10.43
N LEU A 313 7.69 -14.35 -9.25
CA LEU A 313 6.94 -14.04 -8.03
C LEU A 313 7.24 -12.63 -7.52
N ALA A 314 8.51 -12.20 -7.52
CA ALA A 314 8.90 -10.87 -7.07
C ALA A 314 8.31 -9.75 -7.94
N THR A 315 8.05 -10.00 -9.22
CA THR A 315 7.39 -9.05 -10.14
C THR A 315 5.87 -9.26 -10.24
N HIS A 316 5.27 -10.08 -9.37
CA HIS A 316 3.82 -10.31 -9.34
C HIS A 316 3.16 -9.43 -8.26
N PRO A 317 1.96 -8.84 -8.51
CA PRO A 317 1.26 -7.98 -7.54
C PRO A 317 1.02 -8.62 -6.17
N TYR A 318 0.79 -9.94 -6.14
CA TYR A 318 0.62 -10.69 -4.89
C TYR A 318 1.89 -11.43 -4.49
N GLY A 319 2.65 -11.94 -5.46
CA GLY A 319 3.82 -12.77 -5.20
C GLY A 319 4.94 -12.00 -4.51
N CYS A 320 5.07 -10.70 -4.81
CA CYS A 320 6.09 -9.86 -4.19
C CYS A 320 5.90 -9.74 -2.67
N ARG A 321 4.66 -9.81 -2.18
CA ARG A 321 4.34 -9.80 -0.74
C ARG A 321 4.71 -11.13 -0.09
N VAL A 322 4.42 -12.24 -0.77
CA VAL A 322 4.78 -13.58 -0.31
C VAL A 322 6.31 -13.75 -0.24
N ILE A 323 7.06 -13.28 -1.24
CA ILE A 323 8.53 -13.30 -1.24
C ILE A 323 9.10 -12.48 -0.06
N GLN A 324 8.50 -11.33 0.27
CA GLN A 324 8.91 -10.55 1.45
C GLN A 324 8.69 -11.33 2.75
N ARG A 325 7.50 -11.91 2.97
CA ARG A 325 7.25 -12.76 4.16
C ARG A 325 8.24 -13.92 4.25
N MET A 326 8.54 -14.55 3.11
CA MET A 326 9.53 -15.63 3.05
C MET A 326 10.90 -15.17 3.54
N PHE A 327 11.37 -13.99 3.14
CA PHE A 327 12.65 -13.46 3.61
C PHE A 327 12.65 -12.97 5.05
N GLU A 328 11.49 -12.61 5.60
CA GLU A 328 11.34 -12.19 7.00
C GLU A 328 11.37 -13.39 7.96
N HIS A 329 10.64 -14.46 7.64
CA HIS A 329 10.35 -15.54 8.60
C HIS A 329 11.21 -16.80 8.42
N CYS A 330 11.86 -17.00 7.28
CA CYS A 330 12.60 -18.23 6.98
C CYS A 330 14.12 -17.98 6.84
N ALA A 331 14.77 -17.59 7.93
CA ALA A 331 16.16 -17.11 7.90
C ALA A 331 17.20 -18.14 7.42
N ASP A 332 17.04 -19.42 7.77
CA ASP A 332 18.04 -20.47 7.50
C ASP A 332 17.83 -21.16 6.14
N THR A 333 16.60 -21.14 5.63
CA THR A 333 16.20 -21.86 4.40
C THR A 333 16.08 -20.94 3.18
N LYS A 334 16.20 -19.61 3.35
CA LYS A 334 16.06 -18.63 2.25
C LYS A 334 17.29 -18.43 1.37
N THR A 335 18.47 -18.92 1.74
CA THR A 335 19.73 -18.64 1.01
C THR A 335 19.64 -18.96 -0.49
N PRO A 336 19.15 -20.14 -0.93
CA PRO A 336 19.05 -20.45 -2.36
C PRO A 336 18.13 -19.49 -3.13
N LEU A 337 17.01 -19.08 -2.51
CA LEU A 337 16.07 -18.14 -3.11
C LEU A 337 16.69 -16.73 -3.22
N MET A 338 17.51 -16.36 -2.23
CA MET A 338 18.21 -15.09 -2.24
C MET A 338 19.30 -15.07 -3.34
N ASP A 339 20.03 -16.16 -3.52
CA ASP A 339 21.02 -16.30 -4.60
C ASP A 339 20.38 -16.25 -5.99
N GLU A 340 19.17 -16.79 -6.14
CA GLU A 340 18.39 -16.64 -7.37
C GLU A 340 17.98 -15.17 -7.57
N LEU A 341 17.44 -14.51 -6.54
CA LEU A 341 17.04 -13.11 -6.60
C LEU A 341 18.19 -12.19 -7.00
N HIS A 342 19.39 -12.45 -6.48
CA HIS A 342 20.60 -11.68 -6.76
C HIS A 342 20.92 -11.56 -8.27
N LYS A 343 20.57 -12.58 -9.06
CA LYS A 343 20.75 -12.58 -10.53
C LYS A 343 19.87 -11.55 -11.22
N TYR A 344 18.74 -11.21 -10.61
CA TYR A 344 17.70 -10.35 -11.20
C TYR A 344 17.61 -8.95 -10.57
N ILE A 345 18.50 -8.59 -9.63
CA ILE A 345 18.50 -7.25 -9.00
C ILE A 345 18.35 -6.12 -10.03
N PRO A 346 19.13 -6.05 -11.14
CA PRO A 346 19.01 -4.95 -12.11
C PRO A 346 17.62 -4.81 -12.74
N ASN A 347 16.90 -5.92 -12.90
CA ASN A 347 15.53 -5.94 -13.39
C ASN A 347 14.54 -5.54 -12.28
N LEU A 348 14.68 -6.15 -11.10
CA LEU A 348 13.77 -5.96 -9.97
C LEU A 348 13.75 -4.52 -9.46
N VAL A 349 14.89 -3.81 -9.47
CA VAL A 349 14.93 -2.41 -8.99
C VAL A 349 14.08 -1.46 -9.83
N GLN A 350 13.86 -1.79 -11.10
CA GLN A 350 13.05 -0.98 -12.02
C GLN A 350 11.62 -1.51 -12.15
N ASP A 351 11.31 -2.70 -11.65
CA ASP A 351 9.97 -3.27 -11.72
C ASP A 351 9.00 -2.60 -10.74
N GLN A 352 7.73 -2.48 -11.11
CA GLN A 352 6.68 -1.82 -10.31
C GLN A 352 6.37 -2.52 -8.98
N TYR A 353 6.63 -3.82 -8.87
CA TYR A 353 6.46 -4.62 -7.65
C TYR A 353 7.81 -5.08 -7.08
N GLY A 354 8.72 -5.52 -7.94
CA GLY A 354 10.04 -6.03 -7.57
C GLY A 354 10.88 -5.02 -6.80
N ASN A 355 10.69 -3.71 -7.05
CA ASN A 355 11.42 -2.68 -6.33
C ASN A 355 11.15 -2.76 -4.82
N TYR A 356 9.94 -3.13 -4.39
CA TYR A 356 9.61 -3.30 -2.97
C TYR A 356 10.34 -4.48 -2.33
N VAL A 357 10.56 -5.56 -3.08
CA VAL A 357 11.36 -6.70 -2.61
C VAL A 357 12.82 -6.26 -2.38
N ILE A 358 13.39 -5.46 -3.28
CA ILE A 358 14.75 -4.95 -3.10
C ILE A 358 14.83 -3.94 -1.94
N GLN A 359 13.85 -3.05 -1.80
CA GLN A 359 13.77 -2.14 -0.66
C GLN A 359 13.70 -2.92 0.67
N HIS A 360 12.92 -4.00 0.71
CA HIS A 360 12.81 -4.87 1.87
C HIS A 360 14.18 -5.46 2.27
N ILE A 361 14.96 -5.96 1.30
CA ILE A 361 16.32 -6.46 1.55
C ILE A 361 17.24 -5.34 2.10
N LEU A 362 17.15 -4.12 1.55
CA LEU A 362 17.94 -2.99 2.03
C LEU A 362 17.60 -2.61 3.48
N GLU A 363 16.34 -2.74 3.89
CA GLU A 363 15.91 -2.42 5.25
C GLU A 363 16.27 -3.53 6.25
N ARG A 364 15.92 -4.78 5.91
CA ARG A 364 15.92 -5.91 6.87
C ARG A 364 17.03 -6.95 6.64
N GLY A 365 17.66 -6.94 5.47
CA GLY A 365 18.67 -7.94 5.08
C GLY A 365 19.98 -7.84 5.86
N LYS A 366 20.83 -8.86 5.70
CA LYS A 366 22.18 -8.90 6.25
C LYS A 366 23.07 -7.85 5.56
N PRO A 367 24.13 -7.33 6.22
CA PRO A 367 25.03 -6.36 5.60
C PRO A 367 25.60 -6.79 4.24
N SER A 368 25.89 -8.09 4.06
CA SER A 368 26.37 -8.65 2.79
C SER A 368 25.33 -8.57 1.66
N GLU A 369 24.06 -8.84 1.96
CA GLU A 369 22.94 -8.74 1.01
C GLU A 369 22.73 -7.28 0.59
N LYS A 370 22.75 -6.35 1.55
CA LYS A 370 22.67 -4.90 1.28
C LYS A 370 23.81 -4.43 0.40
N ALA A 371 25.05 -4.82 0.72
CA ALA A 371 26.23 -4.46 -0.04
C ALA A 371 26.15 -4.96 -1.49
N LEU A 372 25.61 -6.16 -1.70
CA LEU A 372 25.41 -6.70 -3.04
C LEU A 372 24.40 -5.88 -3.85
N VAL A 373 23.26 -5.51 -3.26
CA VAL A 373 22.29 -4.60 -3.91
C VAL A 373 22.98 -3.29 -4.28
N VAL A 374 23.68 -2.65 -3.34
CA VAL A 374 24.37 -1.38 -3.61
C VAL A 374 25.40 -1.52 -4.73
N SER A 375 26.15 -2.63 -4.79
CA SER A 375 27.12 -2.88 -5.85
C SER A 375 26.51 -2.91 -7.25
N LYS A 376 25.22 -3.27 -7.38
CA LYS A 376 24.48 -3.27 -8.65
C LYS A 376 23.93 -1.89 -9.02
N ILE A 377 23.75 -1.01 -8.03
CA ILE A 377 23.30 0.38 -8.21
C ILE A 377 24.46 1.30 -8.56
N PHE A 378 25.65 1.03 -8.01
CA PHE A 378 26.86 1.79 -8.27
C PHE A 378 27.18 1.86 -9.77
N GLY A 379 27.55 3.05 -10.25
CA GLY A 379 27.77 3.37 -11.66
C GLY A 379 26.52 3.75 -12.45
N GLN A 380 25.32 3.60 -11.86
CA GLN A 380 24.03 3.87 -12.51
C GLN A 380 23.13 4.80 -11.68
N VAL A 381 23.67 5.50 -10.67
CA VAL A 381 22.89 6.28 -9.70
C VAL A 381 22.07 7.35 -10.40
N LEU A 382 22.65 8.07 -11.37
CA LEU A 382 21.92 9.09 -12.14
C LEU A 382 20.74 8.50 -12.91
N GLN A 383 20.93 7.38 -13.61
CA GLN A 383 19.88 6.77 -14.42
C GLN A 383 18.74 6.29 -13.51
N LEU A 384 19.07 5.52 -12.49
CA LEU A 384 18.08 4.90 -11.60
C LEU A 384 17.35 5.92 -10.74
N SER A 385 18.01 7.02 -10.35
CA SER A 385 17.36 8.10 -9.60
C SER A 385 16.26 8.81 -10.40
N LYS A 386 16.36 8.83 -11.74
CA LYS A 386 15.35 9.43 -12.62
C LYS A 386 14.22 8.47 -12.98
N HIS A 387 14.27 7.24 -12.49
CA HIS A 387 13.27 6.22 -12.79
C HIS A 387 12.24 6.14 -11.66
N LYS A 388 10.94 6.12 -12.01
CA LYS A 388 9.82 6.17 -11.06
C LYS A 388 9.91 5.17 -9.90
N PHE A 389 10.29 3.92 -10.20
CA PHE A 389 10.40 2.85 -9.21
C PHE A 389 11.80 2.78 -8.58
N ALA A 390 12.84 2.69 -9.40
CA ALA A 390 14.22 2.58 -8.93
C ALA A 390 14.72 3.77 -8.09
N SER A 391 14.15 4.97 -8.22
CA SER A 391 14.52 6.12 -7.36
C SER A 391 14.34 5.79 -5.87
N ASN A 392 13.26 5.10 -5.52
CA ASN A 392 12.99 4.63 -4.16
C ASN A 392 14.08 3.67 -3.68
N VAL A 393 14.55 2.78 -4.55
CA VAL A 393 15.65 1.84 -4.22
C VAL A 393 16.95 2.60 -3.98
N VAL A 394 17.27 3.62 -4.78
CA VAL A 394 18.45 4.46 -4.57
C VAL A 394 18.37 5.19 -3.22
N GLU A 395 17.19 5.71 -2.85
CA GLU A 395 16.98 6.31 -1.53
C GLU A 395 17.26 5.31 -0.39
N LYS A 396 16.77 4.07 -0.51
CA LYS A 396 17.05 3.01 0.48
C LYS A 396 18.53 2.62 0.51
N CYS A 397 19.22 2.60 -0.62
CA CYS A 397 20.67 2.34 -0.66
C CYS A 397 21.44 3.42 0.11
N VAL A 398 21.07 4.69 -0.07
CA VAL A 398 21.67 5.83 0.62
C VAL A 398 21.37 5.78 2.13
N ALA A 399 20.14 5.45 2.50
CA ALA A 399 19.68 5.43 3.89
C ALA A 399 20.20 4.22 4.70
N TYR A 400 20.20 3.02 4.12
CA TYR A 400 20.49 1.77 4.83
C TYR A 400 21.80 1.10 4.44
N GLY A 401 22.48 1.61 3.40
CA GLY A 401 23.83 1.18 3.04
C GLY A 401 24.86 1.54 4.12
N SER A 402 26.00 0.84 4.09
CA SER A 402 27.11 1.14 5.00
C SER A 402 27.64 2.56 4.79
N LYS A 403 28.45 3.07 5.73
CA LYS A 403 29.08 4.38 5.57
C LYS A 403 29.93 4.46 4.29
N SER A 404 30.64 3.38 3.95
CA SER A 404 31.46 3.31 2.73
C SER A 404 30.58 3.33 1.47
N ASP A 405 29.50 2.55 1.47
CA ASP A 405 28.57 2.46 0.34
C ASP A 405 27.91 3.81 0.06
N ARG A 406 27.39 4.46 1.10
CA ARG A 406 26.81 5.80 0.99
C ARG A 406 27.83 6.81 0.49
N GLN A 407 29.08 6.73 0.95
CA GLN A 407 30.14 7.61 0.46
C GLN A 407 30.33 7.48 -1.05
N LYS A 408 30.44 6.24 -1.55
CA LYS A 408 30.61 5.94 -2.98
C LYS A 408 29.44 6.44 -3.83
N LEU A 409 28.20 6.20 -3.39
CA LEU A 409 27.00 6.60 -4.14
C LEU A 409 26.89 8.12 -4.27
N ILE A 410 27.26 8.87 -3.22
CA ILE A 410 27.23 10.34 -3.26
C ILE A 410 28.40 10.87 -4.08
N GLU A 411 29.60 10.27 -3.96
CA GLU A 411 30.77 10.63 -4.75
C GLU A 411 30.50 10.52 -6.26
N GLU A 412 29.79 9.46 -6.68
CA GLU A 412 29.34 9.29 -8.07
C GLU A 412 28.46 10.46 -8.54
N VAL A 413 27.59 11.00 -7.67
CA VAL A 413 26.66 12.08 -8.02
C VAL A 413 27.32 13.46 -8.05
N ILE A 414 28.26 13.73 -7.14
CA ILE A 414 28.93 15.04 -7.06
C ILE A 414 30.08 15.20 -8.07
N THR A 415 30.60 14.09 -8.58
CA THR A 415 31.68 14.08 -9.56
C THR A 415 31.14 14.47 -10.93
N THR A 416 31.76 15.48 -11.54
CA THR A 416 31.43 15.88 -12.92
C THR A 416 31.99 14.85 -13.88
N LYS A 417 31.16 14.38 -14.80
CA LYS A 417 31.55 13.41 -15.82
C LYS A 417 32.55 14.04 -16.81
N PRO A 418 33.38 13.23 -17.52
CA PRO A 418 34.35 13.75 -18.48
C PRO A 418 33.77 14.61 -19.61
N ASP A 419 32.48 14.42 -19.92
CA ASP A 419 31.72 15.20 -20.90
C ASP A 419 31.24 16.58 -20.36
N GLY A 420 31.59 16.94 -19.13
CA GLY A 420 31.14 18.16 -18.45
C GLY A 420 29.76 18.05 -17.79
N THR A 421 29.08 16.90 -17.91
CA THR A 421 27.77 16.68 -17.29
C THR A 421 27.91 16.57 -15.78
N SER A 422 27.11 17.34 -15.03
CA SER A 422 26.97 17.19 -13.57
C SER A 422 25.72 16.36 -13.23
N PRO A 423 25.88 15.11 -12.75
CA PRO A 423 24.75 14.27 -12.36
C PRO A 423 23.86 14.95 -11.31
N LEU A 424 24.46 15.57 -10.29
CA LEU A 424 23.76 16.31 -9.26
C LEU A 424 22.82 17.38 -9.83
N VAL A 425 23.29 18.18 -10.80
CA VAL A 425 22.46 19.24 -11.42
C VAL A 425 21.27 18.67 -12.17
N LEU A 426 21.46 17.55 -12.88
CA LEU A 426 20.38 16.85 -13.56
C LEU A 426 19.36 16.29 -12.57
N MET A 427 19.84 15.67 -11.49
CA MET A 427 18.98 15.07 -10.47
C MET A 427 18.10 16.10 -9.75
N MET A 428 18.66 17.26 -9.39
CA MET A 428 17.90 18.33 -8.71
C MET A 428 16.73 18.91 -9.53
N LYS A 429 16.73 18.70 -10.85
CA LYS A 429 15.69 19.21 -11.77
C LYS A 429 14.67 18.14 -12.17
N ASP A 430 14.96 16.88 -11.89
CA ASP A 430 14.14 15.75 -12.29
C ASP A 430 12.99 15.49 -11.31
N GLN A 431 11.87 14.95 -11.81
CA GLN A 431 10.66 14.71 -11.03
C GLN A 431 10.81 13.64 -9.94
N PHE A 432 11.75 12.69 -10.09
CA PHE A 432 12.02 11.63 -9.11
C PHE A 432 13.36 11.84 -8.42
N ALA A 433 14.41 12.17 -9.18
CA ALA A 433 15.77 12.19 -8.63
C ALA A 433 16.00 13.32 -7.61
N ASN A 434 15.14 14.35 -7.60
CA ASN A 434 15.21 15.41 -6.58
C ASN A 434 14.96 14.85 -5.16
N TYR A 435 14.14 13.79 -5.01
CA TYR A 435 13.91 13.12 -3.73
C TYR A 435 15.15 12.35 -3.27
N VAL A 436 15.87 11.73 -4.20
CA VAL A 436 17.17 11.09 -3.91
C VAL A 436 18.20 12.10 -3.39
N VAL A 437 18.28 13.29 -3.99
CA VAL A 437 19.20 14.36 -3.51
C VAL A 437 18.80 14.84 -2.10
N GLN A 438 17.50 14.97 -1.83
CA GLN A 438 17.01 15.27 -0.48
C GLN A 438 17.41 14.17 0.51
N LYS A 439 17.22 12.90 0.13
CA LYS A 439 17.61 11.77 0.98
C LYS A 439 19.11 11.76 1.26
N MET A 440 19.94 12.06 0.27
CA MET A 440 21.38 12.22 0.46
C MET A 440 21.67 13.29 1.52
N LEU A 441 21.07 14.48 1.43
CA LEU A 441 21.23 15.56 2.41
C LEU A 441 20.78 15.18 3.83
N ASP A 442 19.74 14.35 3.95
CA ASP A 442 19.22 13.90 5.25
C ASP A 442 20.21 13.00 6.00
N VAL A 443 20.92 12.12 5.29
CA VAL A 443 21.70 11.03 5.91
C VAL A 443 23.22 11.25 5.90
N VAL A 444 23.71 12.26 5.19
CA VAL A 444 25.15 12.61 5.16
C VAL A 444 25.66 13.11 6.49
N ASP A 445 26.89 12.70 6.83
CA ASP A 445 27.65 13.24 7.94
C ASP A 445 28.25 14.61 7.62
N GLY A 446 28.78 15.31 8.62
CA GLY A 446 29.21 16.71 8.51
C GLY A 446 30.14 17.00 7.31
N PRO A 447 31.28 16.31 7.16
CA PRO A 447 32.21 16.58 6.07
C PRO A 447 31.59 16.34 4.68
N GLN A 448 30.87 15.25 4.48
CA GLN A 448 30.27 14.93 3.19
C GLN A 448 29.11 15.87 2.85
N ARG A 449 28.37 16.30 3.89
CA ARG A 449 27.32 17.33 3.78
C ARG A 449 27.88 18.65 3.29
N ASP A 450 29.00 19.12 3.85
CA ASP A 450 29.61 20.38 3.44
C ASP A 450 30.02 20.36 1.96
N VAL A 451 30.55 19.24 1.49
CA VAL A 451 30.87 19.03 0.07
C VAL A 451 29.60 19.07 -0.79
N LEU A 452 28.56 18.32 -0.41
CA LEU A 452 27.31 18.26 -1.16
C LEU A 452 26.61 19.63 -1.22
N VAL A 453 26.53 20.34 -0.09
CA VAL A 453 25.98 21.70 -0.01
C VAL A 453 26.79 22.67 -0.87
N THR A 454 28.12 22.61 -0.83
CA THR A 454 28.99 23.46 -1.66
C THR A 454 28.75 23.25 -3.15
N LYS A 455 28.45 22.02 -3.57
CA LYS A 455 28.09 21.70 -4.96
C LYS A 455 26.68 22.15 -5.32
N ILE A 456 25.71 22.11 -4.41
CA ILE A 456 24.33 22.53 -4.67
C ILE A 456 24.18 24.05 -4.71
N LYS A 457 24.86 24.76 -3.81
CA LYS A 457 24.67 26.22 -3.57
C LYS A 457 24.73 27.10 -4.84
N PRO A 458 25.66 26.91 -5.79
CA PRO A 458 25.73 27.73 -7.01
C PRO A 458 24.50 27.58 -7.91
N HIS A 459 23.77 26.47 -7.79
CA HIS A 459 22.62 26.18 -8.66
C HIS A 459 21.28 26.65 -8.08
N LEU A 460 21.23 27.02 -6.79
CA LEU A 460 19.99 27.47 -6.12
C LEU A 460 19.24 28.58 -6.88
N PRO A 461 19.89 29.64 -7.42
CA PRO A 461 19.16 30.66 -8.17
C PRO A 461 18.46 30.11 -9.43
N SER A 462 19.10 29.15 -10.11
CA SER A 462 18.56 28.52 -11.31
C SER A 462 17.42 27.53 -10.99
N LEU A 463 17.50 26.86 -9.83
CA LEU A 463 16.50 25.88 -9.39
C LEU A 463 15.15 26.53 -9.05
N LYS A 464 15.12 27.82 -8.68
CA LYS A 464 13.86 28.59 -8.51
C LYS A 464 12.98 28.57 -9.78
N LYS A 465 13.54 28.30 -10.96
CA LYS A 465 12.82 28.23 -12.24
C LYS A 465 12.21 26.86 -12.54
N TYR A 466 12.57 25.80 -11.80
CA TYR A 466 12.09 24.44 -12.03
C TYR A 466 11.10 24.03 -10.95
N THR A 467 9.99 23.38 -11.33
CA THR A 467 8.95 22.93 -10.39
C THR A 467 9.53 22.08 -9.26
N TYR A 468 10.33 21.07 -9.60
CA TYR A 468 10.97 20.17 -8.63
C TYR A 468 12.14 20.82 -7.89
N GLY A 469 12.85 21.75 -8.52
CA GLY A 469 13.91 22.54 -7.89
C GLY A 469 13.40 23.42 -6.74
N LYS A 470 12.16 23.94 -6.83
CA LYS A 470 11.52 24.69 -5.74
C LYS A 470 11.27 23.83 -4.50
N HIS A 471 10.85 22.57 -4.68
CA HIS A 471 10.65 21.64 -3.56
C HIS A 471 11.96 21.33 -2.84
N LEU A 472 13.04 21.09 -3.59
CA LEU A 472 14.38 20.92 -3.03
C LEU A 472 14.83 22.15 -2.23
N ILE A 473 14.64 23.36 -2.77
CA ILE A 473 14.98 24.62 -2.07
C ILE A 473 14.18 24.76 -0.76
N SER A 474 12.88 24.42 -0.76
CA SER A 474 12.05 24.49 0.45
C SER A 474 12.50 23.51 1.53
N SER A 475 12.80 22.27 1.14
CA SER A 475 13.35 21.22 2.02
C SER A 475 14.72 21.63 2.60
N MET A 476 15.61 22.16 1.75
CA MET A 476 16.88 22.72 2.19
C MET A 476 16.72 23.96 3.07
N GLY A 477 15.71 24.80 2.83
CA GLY A 477 15.43 26.00 3.62
C GLY A 477 15.08 25.69 5.07
N LEU A 478 14.26 24.67 5.29
CA LEU A 478 14.01 24.10 6.63
C LEU A 478 15.29 23.54 7.24
N PHE A 479 16.09 22.82 6.45
CA PHE A 479 17.34 22.23 6.91
C PHE A 479 18.40 23.28 7.32
N PHE A 480 18.59 24.31 6.50
CA PHE A 480 19.44 25.46 6.84
C PHE A 480 18.88 26.19 8.05
N PHE A 481 17.57 26.38 8.18
CA PHE A 481 16.96 26.99 9.36
C PHE A 481 17.29 26.21 10.64
N PHE A 482 17.15 24.89 10.64
CA PHE A 482 17.53 24.04 11.79
C PHE A 482 19.04 24.00 12.04
N PHE A 483 19.86 23.96 10.98
CA PHE A 483 21.31 24.03 11.08
C PHE A 483 21.77 25.38 11.66
N PHE A 484 21.18 26.50 11.22
CA PHE A 484 21.43 27.83 11.75
C PHE A 484 20.95 27.96 13.20
N LEU A 485 19.84 27.35 13.59
CA LEU A 485 19.41 27.29 14.99
C LEU A 485 20.41 26.50 15.86
N HIS A 486 20.94 25.39 15.36
CA HIS A 486 21.95 24.60 16.07
C HIS A 486 23.28 25.36 16.20
N LEU A 487 23.74 25.99 15.11
CA LEU A 487 24.89 26.89 15.11
C LEU A 487 24.67 28.11 16.02
N PHE A 488 23.48 28.68 16.06
CA PHE A 488 23.15 29.76 17.01
C PHE A 488 23.19 29.27 18.45
N SER A 489 22.72 28.06 18.71
CA SER A 489 22.80 27.43 20.04
C SER A 489 24.24 27.19 20.46
N ASP A 490 25.09 26.70 19.54
CA ASP A 490 26.51 26.48 19.79
C ASP A 490 27.32 27.76 19.89
N VAL A 491 27.00 28.78 19.09
CA VAL A 491 27.57 30.13 19.21
C VAL A 491 27.10 30.79 20.51
N LYS A 492 25.85 30.59 20.95
CA LYS A 492 25.38 31.03 22.28
C LYS A 492 26.09 30.28 23.41
N LYS A 493 26.33 28.97 23.30
CA LYS A 493 27.12 28.17 24.26
C LYS A 493 28.58 28.62 24.29
N LYS A 494 29.20 28.86 23.12
CA LYS A 494 30.57 29.40 22.99
C LYS A 494 30.66 30.83 23.51
N LYS A 495 29.66 31.69 23.27
CA LYS A 495 29.56 33.04 23.88
C LYS A 495 29.33 33.00 25.40
N LYS A 496 28.57 32.02 25.92
CA LYS A 496 28.46 31.77 27.37
C LYS A 496 29.79 31.30 27.98
N LYS A 497 30.59 30.50 27.27
CA LYS A 497 31.96 30.14 27.66
C LYS A 497 32.94 31.33 27.53
N LYS A 498 32.87 32.15 26.48
CA LYS A 498 33.67 33.37 26.31
C LYS A 498 33.30 34.49 27.29
N LYS A 499 32.05 34.59 27.75
CA LYS A 499 31.67 35.52 28.84
C LYS A 499 32.31 35.17 30.20
N LYS A 500 32.97 34.00 30.32
CA LYS A 500 33.80 33.62 31.48
C LYS A 500 35.31 33.84 31.26
N GLY A 501 35.74 34.38 30.12
CA GLY A 501 37.15 34.65 29.83
C GLY A 501 37.30 35.82 28.84
N ASN A 502 37.86 36.93 29.32
CA ASN A 502 38.05 38.19 28.61
C ASN A 502 38.72 37.99 27.22
N GLY A 503 38.18 38.58 26.15
CA GLY A 503 38.88 38.60 24.86
C GLY A 503 38.03 38.82 23.58
N SER A 504 38.03 40.09 23.16
CA SER A 504 37.89 40.69 21.82
C SER A 504 36.89 40.15 20.77
N SER A 505 36.24 41.13 20.14
CA SER A 505 35.29 41.08 19.02
C SER A 505 35.94 40.62 17.72
N THR A 506 35.24 39.78 16.94
CA THR A 506 35.21 39.78 15.46
C THR A 506 34.24 38.70 14.96
N ASN A 507 33.67 38.97 13.78
CA ASN A 507 32.87 38.10 12.89
C ASN A 507 31.36 37.99 13.19
N LEU A 508 30.66 39.05 12.79
CA LEU A 508 29.27 39.01 12.34
C LEU A 508 29.26 39.27 10.82
N PHE A 509 29.52 38.24 10.02
CA PHE A 509 29.40 38.28 8.56
C PHE A 509 28.71 36.99 8.10
N LEU A 510 27.41 36.85 8.41
CA LEU A 510 26.59 35.73 7.94
C LEU A 510 25.09 36.08 8.07
N PHE A 511 24.70 37.32 7.74
CA PHE A 511 23.31 37.77 7.83
C PHE A 511 22.68 38.23 6.50
N SER A 512 23.41 38.18 5.38
CA SER A 512 22.93 38.78 4.12
C SER A 512 22.40 37.80 3.07
N PHE A 513 21.89 36.61 3.42
CA PHE A 513 21.43 35.67 2.39
C PHE A 513 19.99 35.14 2.52
N PHE A 514 19.18 35.68 3.43
CA PHE A 514 17.76 35.28 3.55
C PHE A 514 16.74 36.37 3.21
N PHE A 515 17.20 37.51 2.71
CA PHE A 515 16.33 38.54 2.15
C PHE A 515 16.68 38.72 0.67
N PHE A 516 16.22 37.81 -0.20
CA PHE A 516 15.85 38.03 -1.62
C PHE A 516 15.30 36.75 -2.30
#